data_AF-A0A5N5JME8-F1
#
_entry.id   AF-A0A5N5JME8-F1
#
_cell.length_a   1.000
_cell.length_b   1.000
_cell.length_c   1.000
_cell.angle_alpha   90.00
_cell.angle_beta   90.00
_cell.angle_gamma   90.00
#
_symmetry.space_group_name_H-M   'P 1'
#
loop_
_entity.id
_entity.type
_entity.pdbx_description
1 polymer ?
#
loop_
_entity_poly.entity_id
_entity_poly.type
_entity_poly.pdbx_seq_one_letter_code
_entity_poly.pdbx_strand_id
1 'polypeptide(L)'
;MYILRTVRLNRPRINTAVALEYSIVDIHHILGDGGKDFYDISLVDGFNIPISITPQGGSGCKSTSCAANVNAVCDPKLAVRGADGTVIACKSACLAFNQPQYCCTGAYSKPETCPPTQYSMTFKQKCPQAYSYAYDDKSSTFTCPSGGNYLITFCP
;
A
#
# COMPACT_ATOMS: atom_id res chain seq x y z
N MET A 1 19.17 0.15 -10.20
CA MET A 1 19.84 0.32 -8.89
C MET A 1 18.91 1.14 -8.01
N TYR A 2 18.16 0.48 -7.12
CA TYR A 2 17.22 1.15 -6.22
C TYR A 2 18.01 1.73 -5.05
N ILE A 3 18.09 3.06 -4.94
CA ILE A 3 18.71 3.71 -3.80
C ILE A 3 17.56 4.07 -2.84
N LEU A 4 17.37 3.26 -1.79
CA LEU A 4 16.56 3.68 -0.64
C LEU A 4 17.30 4.85 0.04
N ARG A 5 16.79 6.07 -0.15
CA ARG A 5 17.19 7.23 0.66
C ARG A 5 16.63 7.07 2.08
N THR A 6 17.22 7.77 3.05
CA THR A 6 16.95 7.60 4.48
C THR A 6 15.46 7.71 4.83
N VAL A 7 14.80 6.56 5.03
CA VAL A 7 13.43 6.47 5.55
C VAL A 7 13.51 6.48 7.08
N ARG A 8 12.96 7.52 7.74
CA ARG A 8 12.76 7.46 9.19
C ARG A 8 11.46 6.71 9.47
N LEU A 9 11.61 5.51 10.04
CA LEU A 9 10.51 4.68 10.51
C LEU A 9 10.22 5.01 11.97
N ASN A 10 9.08 5.66 12.25
CA ASN A 10 8.63 5.84 13.62
C ASN A 10 7.80 4.62 14.06
N ARG A 11 8.47 3.55 14.51
CA ARG A 11 7.80 2.31 14.91
C ARG A 11 7.33 2.38 16.37
N PRO A 12 6.05 2.12 16.68
CA PRO A 12 5.67 1.66 18.02
C PRO A 12 6.27 0.27 18.28
N ARG A 13 6.61 -0.06 19.53
CA ARG A 13 7.11 -1.39 19.92
C ARG A 13 6.00 -2.42 19.78
N ILE A 14 5.84 -3.00 18.60
CA ILE A 14 4.93 -4.12 18.38
C ILE A 14 5.72 -5.41 18.62
N ASN A 15 5.47 -6.02 19.78
CA ASN A 15 6.07 -7.28 20.21
C ASN A 15 5.30 -8.46 19.61
N THR A 16 5.36 -8.66 18.30
CA THR A 16 4.95 -9.90 17.64
C THR A 16 5.62 -9.98 16.27
N ALA A 17 6.23 -11.13 15.96
CA ALA A 17 6.88 -11.44 14.69
C ALA A 17 5.88 -11.61 13.52
N VAL A 18 4.84 -10.79 13.45
CA VAL A 18 3.77 -10.81 12.42
C VAL A 18 3.81 -9.54 11.57
N ALA A 19 5.00 -9.00 11.32
CA ALA A 19 5.23 -8.21 10.10
C ALA A 19 5.43 -9.19 8.93
N LEU A 20 4.44 -10.06 8.69
CA LEU A 20 4.31 -10.73 7.40
C LEU A 20 3.88 -9.63 6.42
N GLU A 21 4.52 -9.63 5.25
CA GLU A 21 4.62 -8.59 4.22
C GLU A 21 3.25 -8.06 3.72
N TYR A 22 2.55 -7.28 4.54
CA TYR A 22 1.25 -6.69 4.23
C TYR A 22 1.29 -5.19 4.57
N SER A 23 0.55 -4.36 3.83
CA SER A 23 0.71 -2.89 3.71
C SER A 23 2.13 -2.48 3.28
N ILE A 24 2.32 -2.29 1.98
CA ILE A 24 3.63 -1.94 1.41
C ILE A 24 3.71 -0.41 1.21
N VAL A 25 4.86 0.16 1.56
CA VAL A 25 5.24 1.51 1.15
C VAL A 25 6.26 1.36 0.05
N ASP A 26 5.92 1.88 -1.13
CA ASP A 26 6.83 1.92 -2.27
C ASP A 26 7.32 3.37 -2.43
N ILE A 27 8.64 3.53 -2.41
CA ILE A 27 9.33 4.79 -2.72
C ILE A 27 10.43 4.44 -3.71
N HIS A 28 10.31 4.96 -4.93
CA HIS A 28 11.28 4.71 -5.98
C HIS A 28 11.71 6.01 -6.66
N HIS A 29 13.03 6.18 -6.74
CA HIS A 29 13.66 7.23 -7.53
C HIS A 29 13.92 6.71 -8.95
N ILE A 30 13.32 7.33 -9.95
CA ILE A 30 13.55 7.00 -11.35
C ILE A 30 14.54 8.00 -11.93
N LEU A 31 15.78 7.56 -12.15
CA LEU A 31 16.80 8.33 -12.85
C LEU A 31 16.34 8.59 -14.29
N GLY A 32 16.12 9.86 -14.65
CA GLY A 32 15.74 10.27 -16.00
C GLY A 32 14.36 10.94 -16.12
N ASP A 33 13.47 10.86 -15.12
CA ASP A 33 12.16 11.51 -15.15
C ASP A 33 12.19 12.99 -14.68
N GLY A 34 13.25 13.71 -15.02
CA GLY A 34 13.41 15.11 -14.63
C GLY A 34 13.74 15.33 -13.14
N GLY A 35 14.28 14.32 -12.45
CA GLY A 35 14.71 14.43 -11.06
C GLY A 35 13.54 14.43 -10.07
N LYS A 36 12.67 13.43 -10.16
CA LYS A 36 11.54 13.23 -9.26
C LYS A 36 11.62 11.89 -8.55
N ASP A 37 11.18 11.89 -7.30
CA ASP A 37 10.87 10.70 -6.53
C ASP A 37 9.38 10.36 -6.71
N PHE A 38 9.09 9.08 -6.89
CA PHE A 38 7.73 8.52 -6.91
C PHE A 38 7.47 7.76 -5.62
N TYR A 39 6.30 7.94 -5.04
CA TYR A 39 5.92 7.25 -3.82
C TYR A 39 4.44 6.98 -3.77
N ASP A 40 4.10 5.87 -3.14
CA ASP A 40 2.73 5.42 -2.95
C ASP A 40 2.62 4.44 -1.78
N ILE A 41 1.36 4.25 -1.33
CA ILE A 41 0.99 3.21 -0.38
C ILE A 41 0.27 2.14 -1.19
N SER A 42 0.69 0.89 -1.02
CA SER A 42 0.15 -0.25 -1.74
C SER A 42 -0.49 -1.27 -0.80
N LEU A 43 -1.75 -1.57 -1.07
CA LEU A 43 -2.57 -2.62 -0.47
C LEU A 43 -2.79 -3.77 -1.46
N VAL A 44 -2.01 -3.85 -2.54
CA VAL A 44 -2.06 -4.92 -3.55
C VAL A 44 -1.81 -6.29 -2.90
N ASP A 45 -0.98 -6.32 -1.86
CA ASP A 45 -0.73 -7.51 -1.04
C ASP A 45 -1.62 -7.56 0.21
N GLY A 46 -2.36 -6.50 0.51
CA GLY A 46 -3.29 -6.43 1.62
C GLY A 46 -2.85 -5.42 2.68
N PHE A 47 -3.44 -5.53 3.86
CA PHE A 47 -3.31 -4.57 4.93
C PHE A 47 -3.02 -5.24 6.28
N ASN A 48 -2.17 -4.64 7.11
CA ASN A 48 -2.01 -5.03 8.52
C ASN A 48 -2.08 -3.84 9.47
N ILE A 49 -1.42 -2.72 9.13
CA ILE A 49 -1.31 -1.53 9.96
C ILE A 49 -1.56 -0.25 9.14
N PRO A 50 -2.24 0.75 9.72
CA PRO A 50 -2.38 2.05 9.08
C PRO A 50 -1.02 2.72 8.86
N ILE A 51 -0.85 3.42 7.73
CA ILE A 51 0.43 4.02 7.34
C ILE A 51 0.26 5.35 6.62
N SER A 52 1.22 6.26 6.76
CA SER A 52 1.29 7.48 5.97
C SER A 52 2.72 7.79 5.49
N ILE A 53 2.79 8.52 4.38
CA ILE A 53 4.02 9.06 3.79
C ILE A 53 3.91 10.57 3.77
N THR A 54 4.84 11.24 4.45
CA THR A 54 4.95 12.71 4.46
C THR A 54 6.33 13.12 3.96
N PRO A 55 6.43 13.69 2.74
CA PRO A 55 7.67 14.30 2.25
C PRO A 55 8.15 15.41 3.20
N GLN A 56 9.43 15.39 3.52
CA GLN A 56 10.14 16.31 4.39
C GLN A 56 11.08 17.15 3.51
N GLY A 57 10.53 18.20 2.89
CA GLY A 57 11.22 19.05 1.92
C GLY A 57 10.66 18.93 0.50
N GLY A 58 11.00 19.90 -0.35
CA GLY A 58 10.39 20.07 -1.67
C GLY A 58 9.07 20.85 -1.60
N SER A 59 8.93 21.92 -2.39
CA SER A 59 7.69 22.69 -2.47
C SER A 59 6.64 21.93 -3.29
N GLY A 60 5.43 21.78 -2.75
CA GLY A 60 4.27 21.23 -3.49
C GLY A 60 4.11 19.71 -3.45
N CYS A 61 4.89 18.99 -2.64
CA CYS A 61 4.75 17.54 -2.49
C CYS A 61 3.56 17.18 -1.60
N LYS A 62 2.75 16.21 -2.02
CA LYS A 62 1.54 15.78 -1.30
C LYS A 62 1.86 14.67 -0.30
N SER A 63 1.27 14.72 0.88
CA SER A 63 1.25 13.52 1.74
C SER A 63 0.19 12.53 1.25
N THR A 64 0.43 11.24 1.47
CA THR A 64 -0.55 10.17 1.24
C THR A 64 -0.71 9.33 2.50
N SER A 65 -1.91 8.83 2.75
CA SER A 65 -2.18 8.01 3.93
C SER A 65 -3.24 6.94 3.69
N CYS A 66 -3.07 5.84 4.40
CA CYS A 66 -4.08 4.83 4.67
C CYS A 66 -4.22 4.73 6.19
N ALA A 67 -4.91 5.71 6.78
CA ALA A 67 -5.08 5.81 8.24
C ALA A 67 -6.25 4.96 8.77
N ALA A 68 -7.13 4.48 7.87
CA ALA A 68 -8.28 3.67 8.26
C ALA A 68 -7.87 2.29 8.78
N ASN A 69 -8.60 1.78 9.76
CA ASN A 69 -8.48 0.39 10.19
C ASN A 69 -9.21 -0.54 9.21
N VAL A 70 -8.51 -1.02 8.17
CA VAL A 70 -9.08 -1.93 7.18
C VAL A 70 -9.43 -3.30 7.81
N ASN A 71 -8.70 -3.73 8.85
CA ASN A 71 -8.98 -4.99 9.56
C ASN A 71 -10.41 -5.05 10.12
N ALA A 72 -10.99 -3.89 10.48
CA ALA A 72 -12.36 -3.80 11.02
C ALA A 72 -13.46 -4.11 10.00
N VAL A 73 -13.15 -4.01 8.70
CA VAL A 73 -14.10 -4.28 7.60
C VAL A 73 -13.62 -5.41 6.68
N CYS A 74 -12.61 -6.17 7.11
CA CYS A 74 -12.03 -7.22 6.30
C CYS A 74 -13.05 -8.34 6.03
N ASP A 75 -13.16 -8.76 4.77
CA ASP A 75 -13.97 -9.93 4.42
C ASP A 75 -13.44 -11.16 5.18
N PRO A 76 -14.30 -11.99 5.81
CA PRO A 76 -13.88 -13.17 6.54
C PRO A 76 -12.99 -14.15 5.74
N LYS A 77 -13.13 -14.19 4.41
CA LYS A 77 -12.29 -15.03 3.53
C LYS A 77 -10.87 -14.49 3.36
N LEU A 78 -10.65 -13.22 3.67
CA LEU A 78 -9.37 -12.51 3.56
C LEU A 78 -8.70 -12.29 4.92
N ALA A 79 -9.46 -12.45 6.01
CA ALA A 79 -9.01 -12.15 7.36
C ALA A 79 -7.91 -13.09 7.84
N VAL A 80 -6.82 -12.50 8.35
CA VAL A 80 -5.82 -13.19 9.16
C VAL A 80 -6.15 -12.93 10.62
N ARG A 81 -6.30 -14.00 11.41
CA ARG A 81 -6.72 -13.91 12.81
C ARG A 81 -5.58 -14.22 13.77
N GLY A 82 -5.53 -13.46 14.86
CA GLY A 82 -4.65 -13.71 16.00
C GLY A 82 -5.17 -14.87 16.87
N ALA A 83 -4.40 -15.22 17.90
CA ALA A 83 -4.73 -16.29 18.84
C ALA A 83 -6.04 -16.04 19.62
N ASP A 84 -6.40 -14.78 19.81
CA ASP A 84 -7.63 -14.32 20.46
C ASP A 84 -8.82 -14.23 19.48
N GLY A 85 -8.63 -14.61 18.21
CA GLY A 85 -9.65 -14.55 17.16
C GLY A 85 -9.82 -13.16 16.53
N THR A 86 -9.10 -12.14 16.99
CA THR A 86 -9.14 -10.79 16.41
C THR A 86 -8.54 -10.77 15.01
N VAL A 87 -9.06 -9.94 14.11
CA VAL A 87 -8.48 -9.76 12.78
C VAL A 87 -7.26 -8.84 12.89
N ILE A 88 -6.07 -9.39 12.66
CA ILE A 88 -4.78 -8.69 12.79
C ILE A 88 -4.20 -8.24 11.45
N ALA A 89 -4.69 -8.82 10.34
CA ALA A 89 -4.37 -8.40 8.98
C ALA A 89 -5.50 -8.83 8.03
N CYS A 90 -5.53 -8.22 6.85
CA CYS A 90 -6.46 -8.50 5.77
C CYS A 90 -5.68 -8.75 4.47
N LYS A 91 -5.69 -9.99 3.97
CA LYS A 91 -5.05 -10.31 2.69
C LYS A 91 -5.75 -9.61 1.53
N SER A 92 -5.03 -9.31 0.46
CA SER A 92 -5.69 -9.02 -0.81
C SER A 92 -6.36 -10.27 -1.39
N ALA A 93 -7.27 -10.08 -2.34
CA ALA A 93 -7.89 -11.19 -3.06
C ALA A 93 -6.87 -12.02 -3.86
N CYS A 94 -5.81 -11.39 -4.38
CA CYS A 94 -4.74 -12.11 -5.06
C CYS A 94 -4.06 -13.09 -4.12
N LEU A 95 -3.65 -12.64 -2.93
CA LEU A 95 -2.95 -13.51 -1.98
C LEU A 95 -3.86 -14.52 -1.28
N ALA A 96 -5.15 -14.24 -1.18
CA ALA A 96 -6.11 -15.20 -0.62
C ALA A 96 -6.49 -16.30 -1.61
N PHE A 97 -6.69 -15.97 -2.89
CA PHE A 97 -7.29 -16.90 -3.86
C PHE A 97 -6.33 -17.37 -4.96
N ASN A 98 -5.25 -16.63 -5.22
CA ASN A 98 -4.27 -16.90 -6.26
C ASN A 98 -4.90 -17.12 -7.65
N GLN A 99 -5.92 -16.31 -7.99
CA GLN A 99 -6.62 -16.43 -9.27
C GLN A 99 -6.23 -15.28 -10.22
N PRO A 100 -6.12 -15.55 -11.54
CA PRO A 100 -5.64 -14.56 -12.50
C PRO A 100 -6.39 -13.23 -12.49
N GLN A 101 -7.70 -13.24 -12.26
CA GLN A 101 -8.52 -12.02 -12.22
C GLN A 101 -8.31 -11.15 -10.97
N TYR A 102 -7.72 -11.70 -9.91
CA TYR A 102 -7.36 -10.91 -8.71
C TYR A 102 -5.90 -10.47 -8.73
N CYS A 103 -5.04 -11.27 -9.36
CA CYS A 103 -3.61 -10.99 -9.49
C CYS A 103 -3.24 -10.23 -10.77
N CYS A 104 -4.20 -10.00 -11.66
CA CYS A 104 -4.01 -9.39 -12.97
C CYS A 104 -2.91 -10.07 -13.81
N THR A 105 -3.00 -11.39 -13.96
CA THR A 105 -2.05 -12.20 -14.72
C THR A 105 -2.71 -12.93 -15.90
N GLY A 106 -1.90 -13.43 -16.84
CA GLY A 106 -2.40 -14.18 -18.00
C GLY A 106 -3.40 -13.38 -18.83
N ALA A 107 -4.63 -13.88 -18.96
CA ALA A 107 -5.71 -13.18 -19.68
C ALA A 107 -6.08 -11.81 -19.06
N TYR A 108 -5.75 -11.60 -17.78
CA TYR A 108 -6.01 -10.39 -17.00
C TYR A 108 -4.77 -9.49 -16.89
N SER A 109 -3.75 -9.69 -17.72
CA SER A 109 -2.47 -8.93 -17.67
C SER A 109 -2.53 -7.53 -18.28
N LYS A 110 -3.73 -6.95 -18.42
CA LYS A 110 -3.92 -5.60 -18.93
C LYS A 110 -4.96 -4.87 -18.09
N PRO A 111 -4.87 -3.53 -17.94
CA PRO A 111 -5.87 -2.75 -17.21
C PRO A 111 -7.30 -2.98 -17.74
N GLU A 112 -7.47 -3.12 -19.05
CA GLU A 112 -8.78 -3.31 -19.68
C GLU A 112 -9.38 -4.69 -19.37
N THR A 113 -8.52 -5.68 -19.07
CA THR A 113 -8.96 -7.05 -18.80
C THR A 113 -8.95 -7.41 -17.33
N CYS A 114 -8.40 -6.58 -16.44
CA CYS A 114 -8.44 -6.76 -14.98
C CYS A 114 -9.11 -5.55 -14.30
N PRO A 115 -10.46 -5.49 -14.30
CA PRO A 115 -11.18 -4.41 -13.65
C PRO A 115 -11.12 -4.53 -12.11
N PRO A 116 -11.44 -3.44 -11.37
CA PRO A 116 -11.62 -3.51 -9.92
C PRO A 116 -12.65 -4.58 -9.52
N THR A 117 -12.43 -5.20 -8.37
CA THR A 117 -13.32 -6.22 -7.80
C THR A 117 -13.93 -5.72 -6.50
N GLN A 118 -14.96 -6.41 -5.98
CA GLN A 118 -15.53 -6.07 -4.67
C GLN A 118 -14.47 -6.06 -3.56
N TYR A 119 -13.49 -6.96 -3.64
CA TYR A 119 -12.39 -7.02 -2.67
C TYR A 119 -11.49 -5.79 -2.78
N SER A 120 -10.96 -5.46 -3.96
CA SER A 120 -10.09 -4.27 -4.13
C SER A 120 -10.83 -2.97 -3.81
N MET A 121 -12.12 -2.86 -4.17
CA MET A 121 -12.93 -1.69 -3.84
C MET A 121 -13.12 -1.49 -2.33
N THR A 122 -13.09 -2.55 -1.52
CA THR A 122 -13.12 -2.41 -0.05
C THR A 122 -11.88 -1.68 0.46
N PHE A 123 -10.69 -2.06 -0.05
CA PHE A 123 -9.44 -1.37 0.27
C PHE A 123 -9.47 0.08 -0.23
N LYS A 124 -9.91 0.32 -1.47
CA LYS A 124 -9.97 1.67 -2.05
C LYS A 124 -10.92 2.59 -1.30
N GLN A 125 -12.07 2.10 -0.85
CA GLN A 125 -13.03 2.90 -0.07
C GLN A 125 -12.45 3.34 1.28
N LYS A 126 -11.62 2.51 1.92
CA LYS A 126 -10.98 2.84 3.20
C LYS A 126 -9.73 3.68 3.02
N CYS A 127 -8.99 3.46 1.94
CA CYS A 127 -7.75 4.16 1.62
C CYS A 127 -7.76 4.64 0.16
N PRO A 128 -8.48 5.74 -0.15
CA PRO A 128 -8.66 6.21 -1.53
C PRO A 128 -7.37 6.63 -2.22
N GLN A 129 -6.33 6.96 -1.45
CA GLN A 129 -5.01 7.40 -1.93
C GLN A 129 -4.00 6.25 -2.04
N ALA A 130 -4.42 5.01 -1.74
CA ALA A 130 -3.57 3.83 -1.82
C ALA A 130 -3.94 2.98 -3.05
N TYR A 131 -2.96 2.26 -3.59
CA TYR A 131 -3.20 1.19 -4.55
C TYR A 131 -3.98 0.06 -3.88
N SER A 132 -5.11 -0.33 -4.45
CA SER A 132 -5.95 -1.41 -3.94
C SER A 132 -5.82 -2.72 -4.75
N TYR A 133 -5.26 -2.64 -5.96
CA TYR A 133 -4.93 -3.77 -6.83
C TYR A 133 -3.92 -3.34 -7.90
N ALA A 134 -3.42 -4.29 -8.70
CA ALA A 134 -2.27 -4.08 -9.58
C ALA A 134 -2.43 -2.99 -10.66
N TYR A 135 -3.65 -2.72 -11.12
CA TYR A 135 -3.93 -1.67 -12.12
C TYR A 135 -4.84 -0.56 -11.57
N ASP A 136 -4.81 -0.34 -10.26
CA ASP A 136 -5.47 0.83 -9.67
C ASP A 136 -4.92 2.12 -10.31
N ASP A 137 -5.76 3.15 -10.36
CA ASP A 137 -5.55 4.31 -11.20
C ASP A 137 -4.47 5.27 -10.66
N LYS A 138 -4.19 6.31 -11.46
CA LYS A 138 -3.16 7.33 -11.16
C LYS A 138 -3.42 8.17 -9.90
N SER A 139 -4.57 8.03 -9.22
CA SER A 139 -4.83 8.72 -7.95
C SER A 139 -3.94 8.24 -6.80
N SER A 140 -3.30 7.08 -6.96
CA SER A 140 -2.51 6.44 -5.92
C SER A 140 -1.00 6.68 -6.02
N THR A 141 -0.48 7.24 -7.13
CA THR A 141 0.95 7.61 -7.25
C THR A 141 1.17 9.09 -7.06
N PHE A 142 2.14 9.42 -6.21
CA PHE A 142 2.53 10.78 -5.91
C PHE A 142 3.97 11.03 -6.36
N THR A 143 4.26 12.29 -6.69
CA THR A 143 5.60 12.72 -7.08
C THR A 143 6.09 13.86 -6.22
N CYS A 144 7.40 13.96 -6.06
CA CYS A 144 8.09 15.06 -5.39
C CYS A 144 9.43 15.30 -6.10
N PRO A 145 9.98 16.52 -6.16
CA PRO A 145 11.35 16.73 -6.59
C PRO A 145 12.31 15.84 -5.78
N SER A 146 13.28 15.24 -6.46
CA SER A 146 14.18 14.28 -5.83
C SER A 146 15.13 14.94 -4.85
N GLY A 147 15.59 14.16 -3.87
CA GLY A 147 16.51 14.64 -2.84
C GLY A 147 15.85 15.15 -1.56
N GLY A 148 14.51 15.08 -1.48
CA GLY A 148 13.78 15.23 -0.23
C GLY A 148 13.94 14.03 0.70
N ASN A 149 13.60 14.22 1.98
CA ASN A 149 13.47 13.11 2.93
C ASN A 149 11.99 12.69 3.01
N TYR A 150 11.71 11.50 3.56
CA TYR A 150 10.35 11.02 3.77
C TYR A 150 10.16 10.57 5.22
N LEU A 151 9.08 11.02 5.84
CA LEU A 151 8.62 10.53 7.14
C LEU A 151 7.54 9.46 6.90
N ILE A 152 7.79 8.27 7.42
CA ILE A 152 6.82 7.17 7.41
C ILE A 152 6.27 6.99 8.82
N THR A 153 4.96 7.15 8.95
CA THR A 153 4.27 7.01 10.23
C THR A 153 3.40 5.76 10.21
N PHE A 154 3.61 4.87 11.17
CA PHE A 154 2.72 3.75 11.42
C PHE A 154 1.68 4.15 12.45
N CYS A 155 0.42 3.81 12.21
CA CYS A 155 -0.73 4.26 13.00
C CYS A 155 -0.78 5.81 13.09
N PRO A 156 -0.82 6.54 11.95
CA PRO A 156 -0.90 8.00 11.92
C PRO A 156 -2.20 8.55 12.48
#